data_AF-A0A066V3T7-F1
#
_entry.id   AF-A0A066V3T7-F1
#
_cell.length_a   1.000
_cell.length_b   1.000
_cell.length_c   1.000
_cell.angle_alpha   90.00
_cell.angle_beta   90.00
_cell.angle_gamma   90.00
#
_symmetry.space_group_name_H-M   'P 1'
#
loop_
_entity.id
_entity.type
_entity.pdbx_description
1 polymer ?
#
loop_
_entity_poly.entity_id
_entity_poly.type
_entity_poly.pdbx_seq_one_letter_code
_entity_poly.pdbx_strand_id
1 'polypeptide(L)'
;MLPTAVTLSKASRLPLTSKQANKNFYKGTRTGNVLLRKRIALVTRTTGAQLYDAQGHERTWNKRVGGRLDESRMVSFVVPPGLADTKLKPYVFTGKESESGVPRPERGYPGGPRMSGPRALDGTYYSSLIDAISVRRARQREAESDMRVVRERVRQKAIRGSSSSAAADSESSSSAAEESTDGDKKSVLGRFFSR
;
A
#
# COMPACT_ATOMS: atom_id res chain seq x y z
N MET A 1 -13.91 -31.56 -27.29
CA MET A 1 -12.83 -32.04 -28.17
C MET A 1 -12.25 -33.31 -27.57
N LEU A 2 -12.43 -34.45 -28.23
CA LEU A 2 -11.78 -35.70 -27.84
C LEU A 2 -10.36 -35.72 -28.45
N PRO A 3 -9.30 -35.99 -27.68
CA PRO A 3 -7.93 -35.99 -28.20
C PRO A 3 -7.76 -37.12 -29.23
N THR A 4 -7.19 -36.80 -30.40
CA THR A 4 -6.99 -37.73 -31.52
C THR A 4 -5.81 -38.68 -31.29
N ALA A 5 -5.92 -39.91 -31.81
CA ALA A 5 -5.07 -41.07 -31.52
C ALA A 5 -3.55 -40.89 -31.75
N VAL A 6 -3.11 -39.89 -32.52
CA VAL A 6 -1.67 -39.59 -32.74
C VAL A 6 -0.98 -39.07 -31.46
N THR A 7 -1.75 -38.53 -30.51
CA THR A 7 -1.23 -38.11 -29.20
C THR A 7 -0.92 -39.29 -28.27
N LEU A 8 -1.51 -40.47 -28.51
CA LEU A 8 -1.36 -41.67 -27.66
C LEU A 8 -0.10 -42.48 -27.95
N SER A 9 0.55 -42.32 -29.11
CA SER A 9 1.73 -43.12 -29.49
C SER A 9 3.08 -42.54 -29.03
N LYS A 10 3.09 -41.31 -28.49
CA LYS A 10 4.32 -40.56 -28.12
C LYS A 10 4.38 -40.14 -26.65
N ALA A 11 3.71 -40.87 -25.75
CA ALA A 11 3.77 -40.60 -24.32
C ALA A 11 5.21 -40.55 -23.75
N SER A 12 6.20 -41.13 -24.45
CA SER A 12 7.62 -41.15 -24.05
C SER A 12 8.39 -39.84 -24.25
N ARG A 13 7.87 -38.85 -25.02
CA ARG A 13 8.57 -37.57 -25.27
C ARG A 13 8.10 -36.43 -24.40
N LEU A 14 7.10 -36.67 -23.55
CA LEU A 14 6.65 -35.67 -22.59
C LEU A 14 7.67 -35.54 -21.45
N PRO A 15 7.88 -34.32 -20.91
CA PRO A 15 8.83 -34.12 -19.83
C PRO A 15 8.38 -34.91 -18.60
N LEU A 16 9.26 -35.77 -18.08
CA LEU A 16 8.98 -36.61 -16.92
C LEU A 16 8.52 -35.78 -15.73
N THR A 17 7.38 -36.13 -15.15
CA THR A 17 6.87 -35.56 -13.90
C THR A 17 7.25 -36.45 -12.72
N SER A 18 7.18 -35.90 -11.50
CA SER A 18 7.46 -36.65 -10.27
C SER A 18 6.51 -37.82 -10.01
N LYS A 19 5.42 -37.95 -10.78
CA LYS A 19 4.41 -39.01 -10.65
C LYS A 19 4.56 -40.14 -11.67
N GLN A 20 5.36 -39.93 -12.71
CA GLN A 20 5.48 -40.87 -13.83
C GLN A 20 6.65 -41.85 -13.70
N ALA A 21 7.59 -41.61 -12.77
CA ALA A 21 8.81 -42.39 -12.64
C ALA A 21 8.85 -43.21 -11.34
N ASN A 22 9.96 -43.94 -11.14
CA ASN A 22 10.13 -44.85 -9.99
C ASN A 22 10.28 -44.10 -8.64
N LYS A 23 10.27 -44.86 -7.54
CA LYS A 23 10.40 -44.34 -6.16
C LYS A 23 11.63 -43.44 -5.92
N ASN A 24 12.69 -43.64 -6.72
CA ASN A 24 13.96 -42.92 -6.57
C ASN A 24 14.02 -41.66 -7.44
N PHE A 25 13.09 -41.48 -8.37
CA PHE A 25 13.03 -40.28 -9.20
C PHE A 25 12.42 -39.12 -8.41
N TYR A 26 13.30 -38.27 -7.87
CA TYR A 26 12.88 -37.01 -7.27
C TYR A 26 12.97 -35.86 -8.28
N LYS A 27 11.86 -35.16 -8.48
CA LYS A 27 11.81 -33.91 -9.25
C LYS A 27 11.19 -32.81 -8.39
N GLY A 28 11.95 -31.74 -8.16
CA GLY A 28 11.50 -30.58 -7.39
C GLY A 28 10.52 -29.68 -8.15
N THR A 29 9.75 -28.89 -7.39
CA THR A 29 8.74 -27.94 -7.90
C THR A 29 9.17 -26.48 -7.78
N ARG A 30 10.48 -26.21 -7.67
CA ARG A 30 11.08 -24.87 -7.50
C ARG A 30 10.65 -24.13 -6.21
N THR A 31 10.29 -24.84 -5.15
CA THR A 31 9.93 -24.27 -3.84
C THR A 31 11.08 -23.59 -3.07
N GLY A 32 12.27 -23.45 -3.67
CA GLY A 32 13.45 -22.92 -3.00
C GLY A 32 14.00 -23.86 -1.92
N ASN A 33 15.25 -23.63 -1.49
CA ASN A 33 15.84 -24.37 -0.38
C ASN A 33 15.67 -23.58 0.93
N VAL A 34 14.66 -23.93 1.71
CA VAL A 34 14.37 -23.32 3.02
C VAL A 34 14.99 -24.06 4.20
N LEU A 35 15.73 -25.15 3.96
CA LEU A 35 16.32 -25.95 5.03
C LEU A 35 17.71 -25.43 5.42
N LEU A 36 17.96 -25.45 6.73
CA LEU A 36 19.25 -25.15 7.32
C LEU A 36 20.27 -26.21 6.91
N ARG A 37 21.47 -25.76 6.53
CA ARG A 37 22.55 -26.61 6.06
C ARG A 37 23.76 -26.44 6.97
N LYS A 38 24.33 -27.55 7.42
CA LYS A 38 25.61 -27.56 8.10
C LYS A 38 26.67 -27.96 7.08
N ARG A 39 27.69 -27.12 6.92
CA ARG A 39 28.89 -27.45 6.16
C ARG A 39 29.66 -28.50 6.97
N ILE A 40 29.92 -29.65 6.36
CA ILE A 40 30.73 -30.71 6.93
C ILE A 40 32.01 -30.80 6.10
N ALA A 41 33.11 -30.61 6.80
CA ALA A 41 34.46 -30.77 6.28
C ALA A 41 34.70 -32.24 5.94
N LEU A 42 35.15 -32.53 4.71
CA LEU A 42 35.63 -33.87 4.38
C LEU A 42 37.05 -33.99 4.93
N VAL A 43 37.29 -35.03 5.70
CA VAL A 43 38.58 -35.31 6.32
C VAL A 43 39.11 -36.66 5.85
N THR A 44 40.43 -36.77 5.77
CA THR A 44 41.11 -38.04 5.48
C THR A 44 40.86 -39.01 6.64
N ARG A 45 40.37 -40.22 6.32
CA ARG A 45 39.97 -41.22 7.33
C ARG A 45 41.10 -41.62 8.29
N THR A 46 42.35 -41.62 7.81
CA THR A 46 43.52 -42.07 8.57
C THR A 46 44.16 -40.96 9.40
N THR A 47 44.27 -39.76 8.84
CA THR A 47 45.00 -38.64 9.48
C THR A 47 44.09 -37.60 10.12
N GLY A 48 42.79 -37.60 9.81
CA GLY A 48 41.85 -36.56 10.25
C GLY A 48 42.06 -35.19 9.60
N ALA A 49 43.03 -35.06 8.68
CA ALA A 49 43.35 -33.80 8.01
C ALA A 49 42.23 -33.38 7.05
N GLN A 50 41.95 -32.07 6.98
CA GLN A 50 40.99 -31.48 6.07
C GLN A 50 41.40 -31.73 4.61
N LEU A 51 40.46 -32.22 3.80
CA LEU A 51 40.66 -32.40 2.36
C LEU A 51 40.48 -31.07 1.64
N TYR A 52 41.31 -30.87 0.63
CA TYR A 52 41.26 -29.74 -0.29
C TYR A 52 41.16 -30.26 -1.74
N ASP A 53 40.52 -29.49 -2.60
CA ASP A 53 40.48 -29.74 -4.05
C ASP A 53 41.81 -29.35 -4.70
N ALA A 54 41.99 -29.71 -5.98
CA ALA A 54 43.21 -29.41 -6.73
C ALA A 54 43.52 -27.91 -6.82
N GLN A 55 42.52 -27.04 -6.69
CA GLN A 55 42.67 -25.59 -6.63
C GLN A 55 42.91 -25.04 -5.21
N GLY A 56 43.13 -25.90 -4.21
CA GLY A 56 43.36 -25.47 -2.82
C GLY A 56 42.10 -25.04 -2.06
N HIS A 57 40.91 -25.29 -2.61
CA HIS A 57 39.66 -24.99 -1.93
C HIS A 57 39.27 -26.12 -0.96
N GLU A 58 38.73 -25.78 0.20
CA GLU A 58 38.29 -26.77 1.20
C GLU A 58 37.18 -27.67 0.65
N ARG A 59 37.49 -28.97 0.55
CA ARG A 59 36.55 -29.97 0.09
C ARG A 59 35.52 -30.24 1.20
N THR A 60 34.32 -29.74 0.99
CA THR A 60 33.24 -29.76 1.97
C THR A 60 31.94 -30.22 1.34
N TRP A 61 31.06 -30.82 2.13
CA TRP A 61 29.71 -31.18 1.70
C TRP A 61 28.68 -30.57 2.63
N ASN A 62 27.53 -30.21 2.07
CA ASN A 62 26.45 -29.59 2.81
C ASN A 62 25.46 -30.66 3.25
N LYS A 63 25.41 -30.96 4.54
CA LYS A 63 24.38 -31.83 5.11
C LYS A 63 23.18 -30.98 5.51
N ARG A 64 21.99 -31.42 5.14
CA ARG A 64 20.74 -30.85 5.65
C ARG A 64 20.67 -31.15 7.15
N VAL A 65 20.53 -30.11 7.97
CA VAL A 65 20.30 -30.28 9.40
C VAL A 65 18.84 -30.69 9.55
N GLY A 66 18.60 -31.87 10.11
CA GLY A 66 17.31 -32.57 10.06
C GLY A 66 16.11 -31.65 10.31
N GLY A 67 15.29 -31.45 9.28
CA GLY A 67 13.99 -30.75 9.33
C GLY A 67 13.99 -29.27 9.74
N ARG A 68 15.13 -28.67 10.09
CA ARG A 68 15.17 -27.27 10.57
C ARG A 68 15.08 -26.29 9.41
N LEU A 69 14.21 -25.31 9.56
CA LEU A 69 14.07 -24.21 8.60
C LEU A 69 15.16 -23.16 8.85
N ASP A 70 15.61 -22.56 7.76
CA ASP A 70 16.52 -21.43 7.73
C ASP A 70 15.68 -20.16 7.53
N GLU A 71 15.37 -19.48 8.63
CA GLU A 71 14.49 -18.30 8.64
C GLU A 71 15.01 -17.18 7.72
N SER A 72 16.34 -17.08 7.55
CA SER A 72 16.96 -16.11 6.64
C SER A 72 16.61 -16.33 5.16
N ARG A 73 16.21 -17.55 4.80
CA ARG A 73 15.82 -17.95 3.44
C ARG A 73 14.31 -18.04 3.26
N MET A 74 13.54 -17.85 4.33
CA MET A 74 12.09 -17.85 4.24
C MET A 74 11.62 -16.52 3.64
N VAL A 75 10.71 -16.59 2.68
CA VAL A 75 10.10 -15.41 2.08
C VAL A 75 9.05 -14.86 3.04
N SER A 76 9.17 -13.60 3.43
CA SER A 76 8.16 -12.89 4.19
C SER A 76 7.38 -11.93 3.28
N PHE A 77 6.05 -11.96 3.39
CA PHE A 77 5.18 -11.01 2.70
C PHE A 77 4.84 -9.89 3.68
N VAL A 78 5.37 -8.70 3.43
CA VAL A 78 5.13 -7.53 4.28
C VAL A 78 3.82 -6.87 3.84
N VAL A 79 2.83 -6.88 4.72
CA VAL A 79 1.54 -6.21 4.52
C VAL A 79 1.60 -4.85 5.22
N PRO A 80 1.49 -3.72 4.49
CA PRO A 80 1.51 -2.39 5.11
C PRO A 80 0.28 -2.21 6.02
N PRO A 81 0.43 -1.57 7.19
CA PRO A 81 -0.69 -1.30 8.08
C PRO A 81 -1.65 -0.27 7.45
N GLY A 82 -2.93 -0.33 7.82
CA GLY A 82 -3.94 0.62 7.35
C GLY A 82 -4.43 0.39 5.92
N LEU A 83 -4.08 -0.75 5.28
CA LEU A 83 -4.52 -1.06 3.91
C LEU A 83 -6.05 -1.06 3.77
N ALA A 84 -6.78 -1.50 4.80
CA ALA A 84 -8.24 -1.54 4.82
C ALA A 84 -8.89 -0.15 4.84
N ASP A 85 -8.22 0.83 5.45
CA ASP A 85 -8.73 2.20 5.60
C ASP A 85 -8.30 3.12 4.45
N THR A 86 -7.50 2.60 3.49
CA THR A 86 -7.03 3.42 2.38
C THR A 86 -8.19 3.85 1.49
N LYS A 87 -8.25 5.15 1.21
CA LYS A 87 -9.19 5.70 0.21
C LYS A 87 -8.88 5.21 -1.22
N LEU A 88 -7.67 4.70 -1.43
CA LEU A 88 -7.18 4.26 -2.74
C LEU A 88 -7.81 2.92 -3.12
N LYS A 89 -8.55 2.93 -4.23
CA LYS A 89 -9.12 1.72 -4.85
C LYS A 89 -8.24 1.30 -6.03
N PRO A 90 -8.25 0.00 -6.40
CA PRO A 90 -7.48 -0.48 -7.56
C PRO A 90 -7.96 0.14 -8.88
N TYR A 91 -9.22 0.59 -8.94
CA TYR A 91 -9.81 1.20 -10.12
C TYR A 91 -10.20 2.65 -9.85
N VAL A 92 -10.04 3.48 -10.88
CA VAL A 92 -10.39 4.91 -10.89
C VAL A 92 -11.52 5.12 -11.88
N PHE A 93 -12.54 5.90 -11.50
CA PHE A 93 -13.63 6.27 -12.40
C PHE A 93 -13.22 7.46 -13.27
N THR A 94 -13.17 7.25 -14.60
CA THR A 94 -12.78 8.26 -15.59
C THR A 94 -13.99 8.84 -16.34
N GLY A 95 -15.04 9.20 -15.59
CA GLY A 95 -16.27 9.79 -16.13
C GLY A 95 -16.30 11.31 -16.06
N LYS A 96 -17.50 11.88 -16.14
CA LYS A 96 -17.72 13.33 -15.94
C LYS A 96 -17.48 13.72 -14.48
N GLU A 97 -16.96 14.93 -14.26
CA GLU A 97 -16.75 15.46 -12.90
C GLU A 97 -18.06 15.54 -12.10
N SER A 98 -19.20 15.77 -12.77
CA SER A 98 -20.54 15.76 -12.16
C SER A 98 -20.90 14.43 -11.49
N GLU A 99 -20.29 13.32 -11.94
CA GLU A 99 -20.47 11.97 -11.42
C GLU A 99 -19.28 11.50 -10.59
N SER A 100 -18.45 12.42 -10.07
CA SER A 100 -17.18 12.15 -9.36
C SER A 100 -16.07 11.54 -10.22
N GLY A 101 -16.19 11.66 -11.56
CA GLY A 101 -15.14 11.26 -12.48
C GLY A 101 -13.90 12.12 -12.35
N VAL A 102 -12.73 11.50 -12.42
CA VAL A 102 -11.44 12.19 -12.48
C VAL A 102 -10.98 12.22 -13.93
N PRO A 103 -10.59 13.38 -14.50
CA PRO A 103 -10.03 13.44 -15.83
C PRO A 103 -8.78 12.57 -15.90
N ARG A 104 -8.57 11.91 -17.05
CA ARG A 104 -7.40 11.06 -17.24
C ARG A 104 -6.14 11.89 -16.99
N PRO A 105 -5.30 11.54 -15.99
CA PRO A 105 -4.12 12.32 -15.70
C PRO A 105 -3.15 12.26 -16.88
N GLU A 106 -2.48 13.38 -17.15
CA GLU A 106 -1.36 13.39 -18.08
C GLU A 106 -0.25 12.46 -17.58
N ARG A 107 0.56 11.94 -18.51
CA ARG A 107 1.69 11.08 -18.16
C ARG A 107 2.71 11.87 -17.35
N GLY A 108 2.98 11.43 -16.13
CA GLY A 108 4.02 11.98 -15.26
C GLY A 108 3.44 12.59 -13.99
N TYR A 109 4.26 13.42 -13.33
CA TYR A 109 3.87 14.11 -12.12
C TYR A 109 2.88 15.25 -12.42
N PRO A 110 1.79 15.43 -11.65
CA PRO A 110 0.80 16.48 -11.89
C PRO A 110 1.44 17.88 -11.84
N GLY A 111 1.48 18.57 -12.99
CA GLY A 111 2.10 19.89 -13.16
C GLY A 111 3.63 19.88 -13.22
N GLY A 112 4.26 18.70 -13.28
CA GLY A 112 5.71 18.56 -13.44
C GLY A 112 6.12 18.37 -14.90
N PRO A 113 7.42 18.55 -15.23
CA PRO A 113 7.93 18.23 -16.55
C PRO A 113 7.70 16.75 -16.88
N ARG A 114 7.28 16.49 -18.12
CA ARG A 114 7.03 15.12 -18.60
C ARG A 114 8.31 14.29 -18.50
N MET A 115 8.17 13.08 -17.97
CA MET A 115 9.25 12.09 -17.90
C MET A 115 9.45 11.42 -19.26
N SER A 116 9.60 12.22 -20.32
CA SER A 116 9.72 11.75 -21.70
C SER A 116 11.10 12.10 -22.25
N GLY A 117 11.92 11.08 -22.51
CA GLY A 117 13.22 11.23 -23.15
C GLY A 117 14.27 10.24 -22.62
N PRO A 118 15.46 10.18 -23.26
CA PRO A 118 16.55 9.29 -22.85
C PRO A 118 17.12 9.61 -21.44
N ARG A 119 16.79 10.78 -20.87
CA ARG A 119 17.16 11.22 -19.51
C ARG A 119 16.03 11.08 -18.47
N ALA A 120 14.96 10.38 -18.81
CA ALA A 120 13.77 10.23 -17.96
C ALA A 120 14.05 9.59 -16.58
N LEU A 121 15.11 8.78 -16.46
CA LEU A 121 15.52 8.10 -15.22
C LEU A 121 16.87 8.65 -14.69
N ASP A 122 17.15 9.92 -14.95
CA ASP A 122 18.36 10.58 -14.48
C ASP A 122 18.15 11.20 -13.08
N GLY A 123 19.19 11.23 -12.25
CA GLY A 123 19.15 11.84 -10.92
C GLY A 123 18.83 13.33 -10.96
N THR A 124 19.28 14.02 -12.02
CA THR A 124 19.02 15.45 -12.26
C THR A 124 17.53 15.76 -12.46
N TYR A 125 16.79 14.84 -13.09
CA TYR A 125 15.34 14.97 -13.25
C TYR A 125 14.65 14.92 -11.89
N TYR A 126 15.00 13.93 -11.05
CA TYR A 126 14.40 13.80 -9.73
C TYR A 126 14.75 14.94 -8.79
N SER A 127 15.97 15.49 -8.84
CA SER A 127 16.33 16.66 -8.03
C SER A 127 15.48 17.88 -8.43
N SER A 128 15.32 18.15 -9.72
CA SER A 128 14.47 19.26 -10.20
C SER A 128 13.01 19.11 -9.77
N LEU A 129 12.52 17.86 -9.71
CA LEU A 129 11.16 17.55 -9.29
C LEU A 129 10.98 17.74 -7.78
N ILE A 130 11.99 17.39 -6.97
CA ILE A 130 12.01 17.65 -5.53
C ILE A 130 11.96 19.16 -5.26
N ASP A 131 12.75 19.96 -5.99
CA ASP A 131 12.75 21.42 -5.85
C ASP A 131 11.40 22.02 -6.24
N ALA A 132 10.79 21.54 -7.32
CA ALA A 132 9.45 21.96 -7.71
C ALA A 132 8.39 21.61 -6.64
N ILE A 133 8.51 20.43 -6.02
CA ILE A 133 7.61 20.00 -4.93
C ILE A 133 7.78 20.87 -3.69
N SER A 134 9.01 21.18 -3.31
CA SER A 134 9.31 21.94 -2.10
C SER A 134 8.75 23.36 -2.20
N VAL A 135 8.98 24.04 -3.32
CA VAL A 135 8.43 25.37 -3.62
C VAL A 135 6.90 25.35 -3.61
N ARG A 136 6.27 24.34 -4.24
CA ARG A 136 4.81 24.24 -4.28
C ARG A 136 4.21 24.04 -2.89
N ARG A 137 4.84 23.21 -2.05
CA ARG A 137 4.41 22.99 -0.66
C ARG A 137 4.58 24.24 0.20
N ALA A 138 5.64 25.02 -0.02
CA ALA A 138 5.84 26.30 0.69
C ALA A 138 4.70 27.28 0.39
N ARG A 139 4.39 27.49 -0.89
CA ARG A 139 3.26 28.35 -1.31
C ARG A 139 1.90 27.89 -0.77
N GLN A 140 1.65 26.57 -0.72
CA GLN A 140 0.41 26.04 -0.15
C GLN A 140 0.30 26.35 1.36
N ARG A 141 1.40 26.25 2.10
CA ARG A 141 1.42 26.59 3.53
C ARG A 141 1.17 28.09 3.76
N GLU A 142 1.78 28.96 2.95
CA GLU A 142 1.56 30.40 3.00
C GLU A 142 0.08 30.76 2.72
N ALA A 143 -0.50 30.19 1.67
CA ALA A 143 -1.90 30.39 1.34
C ALA A 143 -2.84 29.87 2.46
N GLU A 144 -2.53 28.73 3.09
CA GLU A 144 -3.27 28.22 4.23
C GLU A 144 -3.16 29.14 5.46
N SER A 145 -1.99 29.71 5.74
CA SER A 145 -1.84 30.69 6.82
C SER A 145 -2.61 31.98 6.57
N ASP A 146 -2.58 32.51 5.34
CA ASP A 146 -3.33 33.72 4.99
C ASP A 146 -4.84 33.50 5.12
N MET A 147 -5.33 32.35 4.66
CA MET A 147 -6.74 31.97 4.81
C MET A 147 -7.15 31.81 6.28
N ARG A 148 -6.26 31.34 7.16
CA ARG A 148 -6.52 31.29 8.61
C ARG A 148 -6.65 32.70 9.19
N VAL A 149 -5.75 33.62 8.85
CA VAL A 149 -5.82 35.02 9.30
C VAL A 149 -7.10 35.69 8.83
N VAL A 150 -7.50 35.48 7.57
CA VAL A 150 -8.78 36.00 7.04
C VAL A 150 -9.96 35.44 7.83
N ARG A 151 -10.00 34.12 8.07
CA ARG A 151 -11.07 33.49 8.86
C ARG A 151 -11.13 34.06 10.29
N GLU A 152 -9.99 34.31 10.93
CA GLU A 152 -9.94 34.93 12.25
C GLU A 152 -10.46 36.37 12.24
N ARG A 153 -10.07 37.18 11.25
CA ARG A 153 -10.58 38.55 11.09
C ARG A 153 -12.10 38.58 10.86
N VAL A 154 -12.63 37.68 10.03
CA VAL A 154 -14.07 37.54 9.82
C VAL A 154 -14.77 37.16 11.13
N ARG A 155 -14.21 36.22 11.89
CA ARG A 155 -14.75 35.82 13.20
C ARG A 155 -14.74 36.96 14.21
N GLN A 156 -13.65 37.72 14.31
CA GLN A 156 -13.57 38.88 15.21
C GLN A 156 -14.54 39.99 14.80
N LYS A 157 -14.71 40.23 13.49
CA LYS A 157 -15.70 41.20 13.00
C LYS A 157 -17.14 40.79 13.34
N ALA A 158 -17.46 39.49 13.26
CA ALA A 158 -18.76 38.98 13.66
C ALA A 158 -19.02 39.18 15.17
N ILE A 159 -18.01 38.92 16.02
CA ILE A 159 -18.10 39.15 17.47
C ILE A 159 -18.28 40.65 17.80
N ARG A 160 -17.56 41.54 17.09
CA ARG A 160 -17.67 42.99 17.32
C ARG A 160 -19.01 43.55 16.82
N GLY A 161 -19.52 43.04 15.70
CA GLY A 161 -20.82 43.42 15.16
C GLY A 161 -22.00 43.03 16.06
N SER A 162 -21.92 41.91 16.78
CA SER A 162 -22.94 41.52 17.77
C SER A 162 -22.86 42.32 19.07
N SER A 163 -21.70 42.90 19.40
CA SER A 163 -21.54 43.77 20.58
C SER A 163 -22.05 45.21 20.38
N SER A 164 -22.14 45.70 19.13
CA SER A 164 -22.67 47.04 18.85
C SER A 164 -24.19 47.11 18.71
N SER A 165 -24.87 45.99 18.43
CA SER A 165 -26.35 45.94 18.41
C SER A 165 -26.97 45.72 19.79
N ALA A 166 -26.21 45.23 20.76
CA ALA A 166 -26.70 45.03 22.14
C ALA A 166 -26.73 46.32 22.99
N ALA A 167 -26.13 47.43 22.50
CA ALA A 167 -26.10 48.71 23.22
C ALA A 167 -27.15 49.72 22.75
N ALA A 168 -28.00 49.38 21.77
CA ALA A 168 -29.03 50.26 21.22
C ALA A 168 -30.47 49.90 21.63
N ASP A 169 -30.71 48.74 22.28
CA ASP A 169 -32.06 48.24 22.58
C ASP A 169 -32.41 48.22 24.08
N SER A 170 -31.75 49.04 24.91
CA SER A 170 -32.02 49.10 26.35
C SER A 170 -32.68 50.40 26.79
N GLU A 171 -33.77 50.82 26.16
CA GLU A 171 -34.71 51.82 26.70
C GLU A 171 -36.07 51.72 25.99
N SER A 172 -36.94 50.79 26.42
CA SER A 172 -38.39 51.01 26.54
C SER A 172 -39.09 49.77 27.10
N SER A 173 -39.88 50.03 28.12
CA SER A 173 -40.63 49.08 28.93
C SER A 173 -42.00 48.70 28.34
N SER A 174 -42.49 47.55 28.83
CA SER A 174 -43.90 47.17 29.08
C SER A 174 -44.83 46.89 27.90
N SER A 175 -45.36 45.66 27.82
CA SER A 175 -46.73 45.29 28.28
C SER A 175 -47.19 43.97 27.63
N ALA A 176 -47.87 43.10 28.42
CA ALA A 176 -48.95 42.16 28.06
C ALA A 176 -48.74 41.17 26.87
N ALA A 177 -49.38 40.02 26.71
CA ALA A 177 -50.16 39.06 27.48
C ALA A 177 -50.54 37.96 26.45
N GLU A 178 -50.54 36.69 26.88
CA GLU A 178 -51.35 35.55 26.42
C GLU A 178 -51.30 34.97 24.97
N GLU A 179 -51.70 33.69 24.94
CA GLU A 179 -52.15 32.82 23.83
C GLU A 179 -51.08 31.98 23.09
N SER A 180 -50.89 30.70 23.43
CA SER A 180 -51.55 29.48 22.87
C SER A 180 -51.30 29.32 21.36
N THR A 181 -50.71 28.24 20.82
CA THR A 181 -51.20 26.85 20.79
C THR A 181 -50.09 25.87 20.35
N ASP A 182 -50.09 24.68 20.97
CA ASP A 182 -50.13 23.34 20.36
C ASP A 182 -49.16 22.95 19.21
N GLY A 183 -48.44 21.83 19.41
CA GLY A 183 -47.55 21.26 18.40
C GLY A 183 -46.82 19.98 18.82
N ASP A 184 -47.53 19.08 19.50
CA ASP A 184 -47.06 17.77 19.94
C ASP A 184 -46.77 16.83 18.74
N LYS A 185 -45.63 16.12 18.74
CA LYS A 185 -45.47 14.74 18.22
C LYS A 185 -44.05 14.16 18.37
N LYS A 186 -43.96 13.27 19.37
CA LYS A 186 -43.43 11.89 19.31
C LYS A 186 -41.92 11.69 19.08
N SER A 187 -41.21 11.65 20.21
CA SER A 187 -40.11 10.71 20.43
C SER A 187 -40.65 9.29 20.63
N VAL A 188 -40.28 8.33 19.79
CA VAL A 188 -40.45 6.89 20.07
C VAL A 188 -39.15 6.15 19.75
N LEU A 189 -38.61 5.55 20.80
CA LEU A 189 -37.54 4.54 20.81
C LEU A 189 -37.85 3.35 19.90
N GLY A 190 -36.81 2.72 19.35
CA GLY A 190 -36.91 1.36 18.81
C GLY A 190 -35.57 0.75 18.39
N ARG A 191 -34.93 0.01 19.30
CA ARG A 191 -33.86 -0.98 19.03
C ARG A 191 -34.38 -2.10 18.11
N PHE A 192 -33.52 -2.80 17.35
CA PHE A 192 -33.43 -4.28 17.33
C PHE A 192 -32.29 -4.81 16.40
N PHE A 193 -31.93 -6.07 16.65
CA PHE A 193 -30.70 -6.83 16.37
C PHE A 193 -30.52 -7.44 14.95
N SER A 194 -29.24 -7.78 14.67
CA SER A 194 -28.67 -8.91 13.90
C SER A 194 -29.12 -9.24 12.46
N ARG A 195 -28.11 -9.39 11.58
CA ARG A 195 -27.58 -10.71 11.15
C ARG A 195 -26.11 -10.59 10.79
#